data_AF-A0A527ZFX3-F1
#
_entry.id   AF-A0A527ZFX3-F1
#
_cell.length_a   1.000
_cell.length_b   1.000
_cell.length_c   1.000
_cell.angle_alpha   90.00
_cell.angle_beta   90.00
_cell.angle_gamma   90.00
#
_symmetry.space_group_name_H-M   'P 1'
#
loop_
_entity.id
_entity.type
_entity.pdbx_description
1 polymer ?
#
loop_
_entity_poly.entity_id
_entity_poly.type
_entity_poly.pdbx_seq_one_letter_code
_entity_poly.pdbx_strand_id
1 'polypeptide(L)'
;SAKAKQIKRIDALVPEGTLIPGILETAIVSDLPGQIRAITSQDVYSFDGRRVLIPTGTRLIGEYQSDVVRGQKRIFVIWTRLLRDDGVSVRLNSIGTDSLGRSGLTGRVDNKWRERFGSAIVLSIVGAGASYLTGYGSDEAFGQDN
;
A
#
# COMPACT_ATOMS: atom_id res chain seq x y z
N SER A 1 0.57 -33.79 -19.67
CA SER A 1 1.55 -33.51 -20.75
C SER A 1 1.71 -32.00 -20.89
N ALA A 2 2.94 -31.50 -21.01
CA ALA A 2 3.18 -30.09 -21.29
C ALA A 2 3.14 -29.85 -22.80
N LYS A 3 2.49 -28.76 -23.25
CA LYS A 3 2.48 -28.34 -24.66
C LYS A 3 3.21 -27.00 -24.78
N ALA A 4 4.18 -26.93 -25.68
CA ALA A 4 4.87 -25.70 -26.01
C ALA A 4 4.19 -25.00 -27.20
N LYS A 5 4.12 -23.66 -27.15
CA LYS A 5 3.65 -22.83 -28.26
C LYS A 5 4.61 -21.66 -28.44
N GLN A 6 5.06 -21.43 -29.67
CA GLN A 6 5.92 -20.29 -30.00
C GLN A 6 5.07 -19.05 -30.28
N ILE A 7 5.48 -17.91 -29.72
CA ILE A 7 4.88 -16.61 -30.04
C ILE A 7 5.59 -16.04 -31.27
N LYS A 8 4.82 -15.67 -32.30
CA LYS A 8 5.38 -15.24 -33.60
C LYS A 8 5.77 -13.76 -33.65
N ARG A 9 5.05 -12.89 -32.93
CA ARG A 9 5.22 -11.42 -32.96
C ARG A 9 5.87 -10.90 -31.69
N ILE A 10 7.10 -11.34 -31.44
CA ILE A 10 7.89 -10.92 -30.27
C ILE A 10 8.31 -9.45 -30.35
N ASP A 11 8.33 -8.90 -31.55
CA ASP A 11 8.61 -7.51 -31.90
C ASP A 11 7.47 -6.53 -31.53
N ALA A 12 6.32 -7.05 -31.13
CA ALA A 12 5.11 -6.32 -30.74
C ALA A 12 4.47 -6.91 -29.48
N LEU A 13 5.29 -7.55 -28.64
CA LEU A 13 4.87 -8.20 -27.40
C LEU A 13 5.61 -7.59 -26.22
N VAL A 14 4.89 -7.22 -25.16
CA VAL A 14 5.45 -7.08 -23.81
C VAL A 14 5.14 -8.38 -23.07
N PRO A 15 6.13 -9.19 -22.66
CA PRO A 15 5.86 -10.46 -22.00
C PRO A 15 5.28 -10.24 -20.60
N GLU A 16 4.50 -11.20 -20.12
CA GLU A 16 4.06 -11.23 -18.72
C GLU A 16 5.28 -11.22 -17.78
N GLY A 17 5.16 -10.50 -16.66
CA GLY A 17 6.25 -10.30 -15.71
C GLY A 17 7.19 -9.13 -16.03
N THR A 18 7.01 -8.44 -17.16
CA THR A 18 7.76 -7.20 -17.44
C THR A 18 7.42 -6.14 -16.40
N LEU A 19 8.44 -5.58 -15.74
CA LEU A 19 8.28 -4.44 -14.85
C LEU A 19 8.10 -3.16 -15.69
N ILE A 20 7.02 -2.44 -15.41
CA ILE A 20 6.76 -1.13 -16.00
C ILE A 20 7.12 -0.09 -14.95
N PRO A 21 8.27 0.60 -15.07
CA PRO A 21 8.70 1.57 -14.08
C PRO A 21 7.82 2.82 -14.16
N GLY A 22 7.18 3.18 -13.04
CA GLY A 22 6.28 4.32 -12.96
C GLY A 22 6.55 5.17 -11.73
N ILE A 23 6.34 6.48 -11.87
CA ILE A 23 6.36 7.46 -10.79
C ILE A 23 4.91 7.87 -10.51
N LEU A 24 4.51 7.77 -9.25
CA LEU A 24 3.17 8.10 -8.81
C LEU A 24 2.95 9.62 -8.84
N GLU A 25 1.88 10.08 -9.49
CA GLU A 25 1.49 11.49 -9.56
C GLU A 25 0.52 11.88 -8.42
N THR A 26 -0.28 10.92 -7.94
CA THR A 26 -1.29 11.13 -6.90
C THR A 26 -0.81 10.63 -5.55
N ALA A 27 -0.94 11.42 -4.49
CA ALA A 27 -0.71 10.93 -3.14
C ALA A 27 -1.73 9.82 -2.79
N ILE A 28 -1.27 8.79 -2.10
CA ILE A 28 -2.13 7.71 -1.60
C ILE A 28 -2.32 7.88 -0.10
N VAL A 29 -3.59 7.84 0.33
CA VAL A 29 -3.96 7.85 1.75
C VAL A 29 -4.83 6.62 2.01
N SER A 30 -4.43 5.78 2.97
CA SER A 30 -5.08 4.50 3.26
C SER A 30 -6.43 4.61 3.97
N ASP A 31 -6.94 5.81 4.22
CA ASP A 31 -8.19 6.02 4.97
C ASP A 31 -9.44 5.69 4.13
N LEU A 32 -9.37 5.88 2.81
CA LEU A 32 -10.46 5.58 1.87
C LEU A 32 -9.89 4.98 0.58
N PRO A 33 -10.61 4.05 -0.09
CA PRO A 33 -10.19 3.54 -1.39
C PRO A 33 -10.35 4.64 -2.45
N GLY A 34 -9.53 4.58 -3.49
CA GLY A 34 -9.53 5.65 -4.49
C GLY A 34 -8.80 5.29 -5.77
N GLN A 35 -8.93 6.18 -6.76
CA GLN A 35 -8.20 6.11 -8.01
C GLN A 35 -6.84 6.78 -7.86
N ILE A 36 -5.83 6.19 -8.49
CA ILE A 36 -4.47 6.72 -8.54
C ILE A 36 -3.98 6.82 -9.97
N ARG A 37 -2.97 7.68 -10.14
CA ARG A 37 -2.32 7.90 -11.42
C ARG A 37 -0.81 7.89 -11.26
N ALA A 38 -0.13 7.29 -12.22
CA ALA A 38 1.31 7.31 -12.36
C ALA A 38 1.70 7.61 -13.80
N ILE A 39 2.96 7.98 -13.99
CA ILE A 39 3.58 8.18 -15.30
C ILE A 39 4.78 7.26 -15.44
N THR A 40 4.96 6.64 -16.61
CA THR A 40 6.14 5.81 -16.85
C THR A 40 7.40 6.66 -16.83
N SER A 41 8.43 6.19 -16.14
CA SER A 41 9.71 6.92 -16.01
C SER A 41 10.74 6.50 -17.05
N GLN A 42 10.55 5.35 -17.69
CA GLN A 42 11.46 4.79 -18.68
C GLN A 42 10.68 4.07 -19.77
N ASP A 43 11.33 3.89 -20.92
CA ASP A 43 10.80 3.13 -22.04
C ASP A 43 10.77 1.62 -21.72
N VAL A 44 9.65 0.97 -22.04
CA VAL A 44 9.51 -0.49 -22.00
C VAL A 44 9.52 -1.03 -23.43
N TYR A 45 10.45 -1.95 -23.66
CA TYR A 45 10.73 -2.51 -24.98
C TYR A 45 9.91 -3.78 -25.25
N SER A 46 9.83 -4.14 -26.53
CA SER A 46 9.32 -5.43 -27.01
C SER A 46 10.14 -6.60 -26.47
N PHE A 47 9.61 -7.82 -26.56
CA PHE A 47 10.27 -9.03 -26.10
C PHE A 47 11.64 -9.25 -26.75
N ASP A 48 11.79 -8.87 -28.03
CA ASP A 48 13.07 -8.91 -28.73
C ASP A 48 13.99 -7.70 -28.46
N GLY A 49 13.55 -6.74 -27.65
CA GLY A 49 14.28 -5.53 -27.27
C GLY A 49 14.40 -4.47 -28.36
N ARG A 50 13.79 -4.66 -29.53
CA ARG A 50 14.05 -3.82 -30.72
C ARG A 50 13.15 -2.60 -30.84
N ARG A 51 11.99 -2.60 -30.20
CA ARG A 51 11.01 -1.51 -30.30
C ARG A 51 10.53 -1.08 -28.94
N VAL A 52 10.36 0.22 -28.76
CA VAL A 52 9.65 0.76 -27.59
C VAL A 52 8.16 0.55 -27.80
N LEU A 53 7.52 -0.22 -26.91
CA LEU A 53 6.09 -0.47 -26.94
C LEU A 53 5.34 0.43 -25.95
N ILE A 54 5.96 0.75 -24.82
CA ILE A 54 5.44 1.70 -23.83
C ILE A 54 6.52 2.78 -23.63
N PRO A 55 6.39 3.95 -24.26
CA PRO A 55 7.32 5.05 -24.06
C PRO A 55 7.25 5.61 -22.63
N THR A 56 8.33 6.27 -22.21
CA THR A 56 8.34 7.18 -21.07
C THR A 56 7.27 8.25 -21.23
N GLY A 57 6.67 8.72 -20.13
CA GLY A 57 5.57 9.67 -20.17
C GLY A 57 4.18 9.06 -20.39
N THR A 58 4.08 7.74 -20.56
CA THR A 58 2.80 7.03 -20.67
C THR A 58 2.06 7.08 -19.32
N ARG A 59 0.76 7.40 -19.34
CA ARG A 59 -0.05 7.45 -18.12
C ARG A 59 -0.56 6.06 -17.73
N LEU A 60 -0.40 5.73 -16.46
CA LEU A 60 -0.95 4.54 -15.82
C LEU A 60 -2.09 4.97 -14.90
N ILE A 61 -3.24 4.32 -15.04
CA ILE A 61 -4.42 4.52 -14.20
C ILE A 61 -4.65 3.25 -13.42
N GLY A 62 -4.84 3.41 -12.12
CA GLY A 62 -5.07 2.30 -11.22
C GLY A 62 -5.97 2.70 -10.07
N GLU A 63 -6.24 1.72 -9.23
CA GLU A 63 -7.07 1.87 -8.04
C GLU A 63 -6.36 1.18 -6.89
N TYR A 64 -6.57 1.71 -5.69
CA TYR A 64 -6.08 1.07 -4.47
C TYR A 64 -7.24 0.81 -3.53
N GLN A 65 -7.12 -0.28 -2.78
CA GLN A 65 -8.06 -0.63 -1.73
C GLN A 65 -7.49 -0.22 -0.37
N SER A 66 -8.37 0.24 0.52
CA SER A 66 -8.04 0.71 1.87
C SER A 66 -8.14 -0.39 2.93
N ASP A 67 -8.29 -1.66 2.55
CA ASP A 67 -8.30 -2.79 3.49
C ASP A 67 -6.89 -3.00 4.08
N VAL A 68 -6.55 -2.15 5.03
CA VAL A 68 -5.33 -2.23 5.83
C VAL A 68 -5.66 -3.01 7.08
N VAL A 69 -5.33 -4.31 7.09
CA VAL A 69 -5.36 -5.12 8.30
C VAL A 69 -4.35 -4.55 9.32
N ARG A 70 -4.66 -4.59 10.62
CA ARG A 70 -3.73 -4.10 11.66
C ARG A 70 -2.35 -4.75 11.48
N GLY A 71 -1.31 -3.92 11.33
CA GLY A 71 0.08 -4.36 11.11
C GLY A 71 0.53 -4.37 9.65
N GLN A 72 -0.38 -4.19 8.69
CA GLN A 72 -0.05 -4.07 7.27
C GLN A 72 0.57 -2.70 6.96
N LYS A 73 1.75 -2.71 6.34
CA LYS A 73 2.52 -1.49 5.99
C LYS A 73 2.55 -1.20 4.49
N ARG A 74 1.65 -1.85 3.74
CA ARG A 74 1.62 -1.83 2.28
C ARG A 74 0.20 -1.63 1.78
N ILE A 75 0.09 -0.91 0.68
CA ILE A 75 -1.18 -0.68 0.01
C ILE A 75 -1.22 -1.53 -1.25
N PHE A 76 -2.28 -2.31 -1.38
CA PHE A 76 -2.52 -3.10 -2.57
C PHE A 76 -3.08 -2.20 -3.67
N VAL A 77 -2.46 -2.29 -4.85
CA VAL A 77 -2.76 -1.45 -6.00
C VAL A 77 -2.99 -2.35 -7.20
N ILE A 78 -4.02 -2.03 -7.98
CA ILE A 78 -4.25 -2.64 -9.29
C ILE A 78 -4.17 -1.53 -10.33
N TRP A 79 -3.30 -1.71 -11.33
CA TRP A 79 -3.27 -0.91 -12.54
C TRP A 79 -4.25 -1.49 -13.56
N THR A 80 -5.24 -0.69 -13.93
CA THR A 80 -6.37 -1.09 -14.77
C THR A 80 -6.26 -0.58 -16.20
N ARG A 81 -5.46 0.47 -16.43
CA ARG A 81 -5.29 1.04 -17.76
C ARG A 81 -3.94 1.73 -17.96
N LEU A 82 -3.46 1.64 -19.19
CA LEU A 82 -2.34 2.37 -19.72
C LEU A 82 -2.82 3.25 -20.88
N LEU A 83 -2.47 4.53 -20.86
CA LEU A 83 -2.82 5.54 -21.86
C LEU A 83 -1.56 6.22 -22.36
N ARG A 84 -1.23 5.98 -23.62
CA ARG A 84 -0.13 6.63 -24.32
C ARG A 84 -0.58 7.96 -24.94
N ASP A 85 0.36 8.85 -25.18
CA ASP A 85 0.15 10.17 -25.76
C ASP A 85 -0.37 10.12 -27.21
N ASP A 86 -0.03 9.07 -27.96
CA ASP A 86 -0.54 8.77 -29.30
C ASP A 86 -2.01 8.28 -29.34
N GLY A 87 -2.69 8.23 -28.19
CA GLY A 87 -4.09 7.81 -28.09
C GLY A 87 -4.30 6.30 -27.90
N VAL A 88 -3.24 5.49 -27.85
CA VAL A 88 -3.38 4.07 -27.56
C VAL A 88 -3.74 3.83 -26.09
N SER A 89 -4.84 3.10 -25.91
CA SER A 89 -5.36 2.69 -24.61
C SER A 89 -5.32 1.18 -24.47
N VAL A 90 -4.57 0.69 -23.48
CA VAL A 90 -4.46 -0.74 -23.15
C VAL A 90 -5.10 -0.99 -21.79
N ARG A 91 -6.02 -1.95 -21.73
CA ARG A 91 -6.55 -2.43 -20.45
C ARG A 91 -5.47 -3.27 -19.76
N LEU A 92 -5.18 -2.92 -18.53
CA LEU A 92 -4.29 -3.67 -17.66
C LEU A 92 -5.11 -4.41 -16.60
N ASN A 93 -4.53 -5.46 -16.06
CA ASN A 93 -5.01 -6.10 -14.85
C ASN A 93 -3.79 -6.54 -14.05
N SER A 94 -2.92 -5.56 -13.76
CA SER A 94 -1.59 -5.78 -13.22
C SER A 94 -1.48 -5.26 -11.80
N ILE A 95 -0.87 -6.04 -10.92
CA ILE A 95 -0.65 -5.67 -9.53
C ILE A 95 0.51 -4.68 -9.45
N GLY A 96 0.34 -3.60 -8.68
CA GLY A 96 1.41 -2.67 -8.38
C GLY A 96 2.47 -3.29 -7.45
N THR A 97 3.73 -3.03 -7.75
CA THR A 97 4.87 -3.51 -6.97
C THR A 97 5.68 -2.34 -6.40
N ASP A 98 6.47 -2.59 -5.36
CA ASP A 98 7.51 -1.67 -4.92
C ASP A 98 8.72 -1.69 -5.86
N SER A 99 9.69 -0.82 -5.63
CA SER A 99 10.91 -0.71 -6.43
C SER A 99 11.76 -1.99 -6.47
N LEU A 100 11.51 -2.93 -5.56
CA LEU A 100 12.18 -4.24 -5.50
C LEU A 100 11.33 -5.36 -6.11
N GLY A 101 10.19 -5.03 -6.75
CA GLY A 101 9.29 -5.98 -7.38
C GLY A 101 8.36 -6.73 -6.41
N ARG A 102 8.34 -6.36 -5.12
CA ARG A 102 7.43 -6.99 -4.15
C ARG A 102 6.03 -6.41 -4.30
N SER A 103 5.00 -7.23 -4.10
CA SER A 103 3.61 -6.76 -4.18
C SER A 103 3.32 -5.62 -3.19
N GLY A 104 2.58 -4.62 -3.69
CA GLY A 104 2.12 -3.45 -2.97
C GLY A 104 3.13 -2.31 -2.90
N LEU A 105 2.62 -1.09 -2.82
CA LEU A 105 3.45 0.10 -2.58
C LEU A 105 3.77 0.22 -1.10
N THR A 106 5.02 0.55 -0.79
CA THR A 106 5.46 0.89 0.57
C THR A 106 5.24 2.39 0.82
N GLY A 107 4.82 2.76 2.02
CA GLY A 107 4.61 4.15 2.42
C GLY A 107 4.95 4.41 3.88
N ARG A 108 4.82 5.66 4.32
CA ARG A 108 4.90 6.01 5.74
C ARG A 108 3.66 5.47 6.46
N VAL A 109 3.88 4.81 7.59
CA VAL A 109 2.80 4.22 8.41
C VAL A 109 2.54 5.14 9.59
N ASP A 110 1.30 5.62 9.72
CA ASP A 110 0.79 6.21 10.96
C ASP A 110 -0.07 5.18 11.69
N ASN A 111 0.31 4.86 12.92
CA ASN A 111 -0.34 3.83 13.72
C ASN A 111 -1.53 4.36 14.56
N LYS A 112 -1.81 5.67 14.53
CA LYS A 112 -2.92 6.32 15.25
C LYS A 112 -3.02 5.86 16.72
N TRP A 113 -1.87 5.70 17.41
CA TRP A 113 -1.80 5.13 18.77
C TRP A 113 -2.53 6.00 19.80
N ARG A 114 -2.51 7.32 19.62
CA ARG A 114 -3.20 8.27 20.51
C ARG A 114 -4.71 8.11 20.40
N GLU A 115 -5.22 7.98 19.19
CA GLU A 115 -6.64 7.78 18.91
C GLU A 115 -7.11 6.39 19.38
N ARG A 116 -6.23 5.38 19.33
CA ARG A 116 -6.55 3.99 19.71
C ARG A 116 -6.44 3.70 21.21
N PHE A 117 -5.48 4.30 21.91
CA PHE A 117 -5.16 3.98 23.30
C PHE A 117 -5.20 5.17 24.25
N GLY A 118 -5.45 6.39 23.76
CA GLY A 118 -5.49 7.59 24.59
C GLY A 118 -6.51 7.50 25.71
N SER A 119 -7.71 6.98 25.43
CA SER A 119 -8.76 6.81 26.44
C SER A 119 -8.41 5.75 27.50
N ALA A 120 -7.83 4.62 27.08
CA ALA A 120 -7.39 3.56 27.99
C ALA A 120 -6.28 4.05 28.93
N ILE A 121 -5.33 4.84 28.42
CA ILE A 121 -4.27 5.44 29.25
C ILE A 121 -4.86 6.38 30.30
N VAL A 122 -5.80 7.25 29.93
CA VAL A 122 -6.48 8.16 30.87
C VAL A 122 -7.23 7.36 31.93
N LEU A 123 -7.97 6.32 31.53
CA LEU A 123 -8.69 5.46 32.46
C LEU A 123 -7.75 4.71 33.42
N SER A 124 -6.61 4.23 32.93
CA SER A 124 -5.58 3.60 33.77
C SER A 124 -5.01 4.57 34.82
N ILE A 125 -4.78 5.84 34.46
CA ILE A 125 -4.32 6.86 35.41
C ILE A 125 -5.39 7.13 36.47
N VAL A 126 -6.66 7.28 36.07
CA VAL A 126 -7.77 7.49 37.00
C VAL A 126 -7.93 6.28 37.94
N GLY A 127 -7.85 5.06 37.40
CA GLY A 127 -7.91 3.84 38.18
C GLY A 127 -6.75 3.70 39.16
N ALA A 128 -5.52 3.98 38.73
CA ALA A 128 -4.34 3.97 39.60
C ALA A 128 -4.44 5.02 40.71
N GLY A 129 -4.94 6.22 40.41
CA GLY A 129 -5.19 7.27 41.40
C GLY A 129 -6.25 6.88 42.42
N ALA A 130 -7.36 6.28 41.97
CA ALA A 130 -8.40 5.77 42.86
C ALA A 130 -7.88 4.65 43.76
N SER A 131 -7.14 3.68 43.23
CA SER A 131 -6.52 2.59 44.01
C SER A 131 -5.49 3.10 45.00
N TYR A 132 -4.68 4.10 44.64
CA TYR A 132 -3.74 4.75 45.54
C TYR A 132 -4.47 5.44 46.70
N LEU A 133 -5.50 6.24 46.42
CA LEU A 133 -6.30 6.90 47.46
C LEU A 133 -6.99 5.91 48.40
N THR A 134 -7.51 4.80 47.87
CA THR A 134 -8.09 3.74 48.70
C THR A 134 -7.03 2.96 49.49
N GLY A 135 -5.80 2.85 48.98
CA GLY A 135 -4.68 2.20 49.67
C GLY A 135 -4.20 2.98 50.88
N TYR A 136 -4.12 4.31 50.78
CA TYR A 136 -3.87 5.19 51.94
C TYR A 136 -5.07 5.23 52.90
N GLY A 137 -6.30 5.09 52.39
CA GLY A 137 -7.50 4.94 53.23
C GLY A 137 -7.65 3.56 53.90
N SER A 138 -6.84 2.57 53.54
CA SER A 138 -6.85 1.22 54.14
C SER A 138 -5.76 0.99 55.19
N ASP A 139 -4.71 1.82 55.25
CA ASP A 139 -3.71 1.75 56.33
C ASP A 139 -4.22 2.35 57.66
N GLU A 140 -5.29 3.16 57.65
CA GLU A 140 -5.96 3.65 58.87
C GLU A 140 -7.00 2.66 59.45
N ALA A 141 -7.25 1.51 58.81
CA ALA A 141 -8.29 0.55 59.25
C ALA A 141 -7.76 -0.72 59.93
N PHE A 142 -6.44 -0.89 60.10
CA PHE A 142 -5.84 -2.08 60.77
C PHE A 142 -4.67 -1.75 61.73
N GLY A 143 -4.75 -0.64 62.46
CA GLY A 143 -3.81 -0.34 63.54
C GLY A 143 -4.48 0.34 64.72
N GLN A 144 -4.42 -0.30 65.90
CA GLN A 144 -4.90 0.12 67.23
C GLN A 144 -6.44 0.08 67.42
N ASP A 145 -7.02 -0.59 68.41
CA ASP A 145 -6.59 -0.76 69.80
C ASP A 145 -7.06 -2.08 70.45
N ASN A 146 -6.29 -2.46 71.49
CA ASN A 146 -6.43 -3.47 72.56
C ASN A 146 -7.64 -4.41 72.61
#